data_AF-A0A926HGH5-F1
#
_entry.id   AF-A0A926HGH5-F1
#
_cell.length_a   1.000
_cell.length_b   1.000
_cell.length_c   1.000
_cell.angle_alpha   90.00
_cell.angle_beta   90.00
_cell.angle_gamma   90.00
#
_symmetry.space_group_name_H-M   'P 1'
#
loop_
_entity.id
_entity.type
_entity.pdbx_description
1 polymer ?
#
loop_
_entity_poly.entity_id
_entity_poly.type
_entity_poly.pdbx_seq_one_letter_code
_entity_poly.pdbx_strand_id
1 'polypeptide(L)'
;MTHPAVRELFESLGRHSAFTELVRKLERSFETPGAPQKFSLSGLTSAAKALYLVLLYQSIERPLVVVVDGNRQAETLTELIGAFWQILNKNSQTAKPQILPALDVIPSQNLSPHSDLSAQRAVALWRMATQHVPITITPVAAALLRVESRDFYRHLALTLRTGDEVALEDVMAHLRSIGFERRDPVDMVGEY
;
A
#
# COMPACT_ATOMS: atom_id res chain seq x y z
N MET A 1 0.96 -9.19 -22.22
CA MET A 1 -0.48 -8.93 -22.41
C MET A 1 -1.24 -10.19 -22.01
N THR A 2 -2.10 -10.10 -21.01
CA THR A 2 -2.91 -11.26 -20.57
C THR A 2 -4.08 -11.47 -21.53
N HIS A 3 -4.32 -12.71 -21.97
CA HIS A 3 -5.39 -13.03 -22.92
C HIS A 3 -6.77 -12.67 -22.33
N PRO A 4 -7.69 -12.01 -23.08
CA PRO A 4 -9.00 -11.57 -22.58
C PRO A 4 -9.82 -12.68 -21.89
N ALA A 5 -9.80 -13.90 -22.43
CA ALA A 5 -10.51 -15.03 -21.84
C ALA A 5 -10.02 -15.40 -20.41
N VAL A 6 -8.72 -15.23 -20.12
CA VAL A 6 -8.17 -15.50 -18.78
C VAL A 6 -8.69 -14.48 -17.79
N ARG A 7 -8.75 -13.21 -18.20
CA ARG A 7 -9.33 -12.15 -17.38
C ARG A 7 -10.80 -12.41 -17.09
N GLU A 8 -11.58 -12.73 -18.12
CA GLU A 8 -13.02 -13.01 -17.97
C GLU A 8 -13.28 -14.18 -17.00
N LEU A 9 -12.43 -15.22 -17.05
CA LEU A 9 -12.51 -16.34 -16.12
C LEU A 9 -12.34 -15.89 -14.65
N PHE A 10 -11.35 -15.05 -14.37
CA PHE A 10 -11.16 -14.53 -13.00
C PHE A 10 -12.24 -13.53 -12.60
N GLU A 11 -12.72 -12.69 -13.52
CA GLU A 11 -13.85 -11.77 -13.27
C GLU A 11 -15.14 -12.55 -12.96
N SER A 12 -15.35 -13.72 -13.58
CA SER A 12 -16.52 -14.56 -13.32
C SER A 12 -16.61 -15.05 -11.86
N LEU A 13 -15.48 -15.18 -11.17
CA LEU A 13 -15.43 -15.56 -9.75
C LEU A 13 -16.04 -14.49 -8.84
N GLY A 14 -16.09 -13.23 -9.29
CA GLY A 14 -16.82 -12.16 -8.60
C GLY A 14 -18.34 -12.35 -8.59
N ARG A 15 -18.89 -13.27 -9.41
CA ARG A 15 -20.33 -13.58 -9.43
C ARG A 15 -20.75 -14.60 -8.38
N HIS A 16 -19.81 -15.11 -7.57
CA HIS A 16 -20.14 -16.04 -6.49
C HIS A 16 -21.11 -15.39 -5.50
N SER A 17 -22.18 -16.09 -5.13
CA SER A 17 -23.28 -15.56 -4.31
C SER A 17 -22.80 -14.97 -2.99
N ALA A 18 -21.94 -15.69 -2.26
CA ALA A 18 -21.37 -15.23 -0.99
C ALA A 18 -20.56 -13.93 -1.13
N PHE A 19 -19.85 -13.75 -2.25
CA PHE A 19 -19.07 -12.55 -2.51
C PHE A 19 -19.98 -11.37 -2.89
N THR A 20 -20.96 -11.60 -3.76
CA THR A 20 -21.94 -10.57 -4.13
C THR A 20 -22.76 -10.12 -2.91
N GLU A 21 -23.11 -11.05 -2.01
CA GLU A 21 -23.79 -10.72 -0.76
C GLU A 21 -22.90 -9.86 0.16
N LEU A 22 -21.61 -10.18 0.27
CA LEU A 22 -20.63 -9.38 1.01
C LEU A 22 -20.52 -7.96 0.44
N VAL A 23 -20.37 -7.82 -0.87
CA VAL A 23 -20.27 -6.50 -1.55
C VAL A 23 -21.51 -5.67 -1.27
N ARG A 24 -22.71 -6.22 -1.46
CA ARG A 24 -23.97 -5.50 -1.18
C ARG A 24 -24.10 -5.06 0.28
N LYS A 25 -23.69 -5.92 1.22
CA LYS A 25 -23.69 -5.60 2.65
C LYS A 25 -22.70 -4.47 2.97
N LEU A 26 -21.50 -4.50 2.39
CA LEU A 26 -20.50 -3.45 2.52
C LEU A 26 -20.98 -2.12 1.93
N GLU A 27 -21.56 -2.10 0.73
CA GLU A 27 -22.10 -0.90 0.09
C GLU A 27 -23.14 -0.21 0.98
N ARG A 28 -24.11 -0.97 1.49
CA ARG A 28 -25.12 -0.45 2.44
C ARG A 28 -24.50 0.09 3.72
N SER A 29 -23.43 -0.55 4.21
CA SER A 29 -22.70 -0.08 5.39
C SER A 29 -22.04 1.29 5.18
N PHE A 30 -21.70 1.67 3.94
CA PHE A 30 -21.09 2.96 3.64
C PHE A 30 -22.10 4.11 3.67
N GLU A 31 -23.37 3.82 3.43
CA GLU A 31 -24.47 4.80 3.39
C GLU A 31 -25.00 5.14 4.79
N THR A 32 -24.81 4.26 5.76
CA THR A 32 -25.32 4.45 7.13
C THR A 32 -24.19 4.92 8.05
N PRO A 33 -24.18 6.19 8.50
CA PRO A 33 -23.24 6.63 9.53
C PRO A 33 -23.59 5.90 10.83
N GLY A 34 -22.75 4.95 11.23
CA GLY A 34 -23.03 4.09 12.38
C GLY A 34 -21.80 3.30 12.85
N ALA A 35 -22.03 2.39 13.80
CA ALA A 35 -21.00 1.53 14.36
C ALA A 35 -20.30 0.66 13.30
N PRO A 36 -19.00 0.34 13.48
CA PRO A 36 -18.25 -0.49 12.55
C PRO A 36 -18.93 -1.85 12.35
N GLN A 37 -19.29 -2.16 11.10
CA GLN A 37 -19.87 -3.45 10.77
C GLN A 37 -18.77 -4.50 10.57
N LYS A 38 -19.02 -5.69 11.09
CA LYS A 38 -18.11 -6.83 10.97
C LYS A 38 -18.73 -7.86 10.05
N PHE A 39 -17.99 -8.24 9.03
CA PHE A 39 -18.33 -9.33 8.13
C PHE A 39 -17.22 -10.37 8.18
N SER A 40 -17.59 -11.64 8.13
CA SER A 40 -16.65 -12.75 8.06
C SER A 40 -16.86 -13.54 6.78
N LEU A 41 -15.75 -13.92 6.17
CA LEU A 41 -15.72 -14.82 5.01
C LEU A 41 -14.70 -15.91 5.31
N SER A 42 -15.09 -17.17 5.15
CA SER A 42 -14.28 -18.34 5.46
C SER A 42 -14.13 -19.25 4.24
N GLY A 43 -13.18 -20.19 4.28
CA GLY A 43 -12.94 -21.15 3.20
C GLY A 43 -12.05 -20.64 2.06
N LEU A 44 -11.41 -19.48 2.23
CA LEU A 44 -10.50 -18.93 1.23
C LEU A 44 -9.05 -19.38 1.43
N THR A 45 -8.46 -19.94 0.38
CA THR A 45 -7.00 -20.15 0.29
C THR A 45 -6.25 -18.82 0.16
N SER A 46 -4.93 -18.81 0.34
CA SER A 46 -4.12 -17.58 0.20
C SER A 46 -4.27 -16.93 -1.19
N ALA A 47 -4.28 -17.74 -2.26
CA ALA A 47 -4.51 -17.25 -3.61
C ALA A 47 -5.93 -16.69 -3.79
N ALA A 48 -6.94 -17.36 -3.23
CA ALA A 48 -8.31 -16.87 -3.27
C ALA A 48 -8.46 -15.54 -2.51
N LYS A 49 -7.82 -15.38 -1.35
CA LYS A 49 -7.78 -14.10 -0.62
C LYS A 49 -7.21 -12.98 -1.50
N ALA A 50 -6.08 -13.22 -2.16
CA ALA A 50 -5.46 -12.24 -3.05
C ALA A 50 -6.40 -11.83 -4.21
N LEU A 51 -6.98 -12.81 -4.89
CA LEU A 51 -7.91 -12.59 -5.98
C LEU A 51 -9.14 -11.80 -5.52
N TYR A 52 -9.80 -12.24 -4.45
CA TYR A 52 -11.01 -11.60 -3.95
C TYR A 52 -10.75 -10.21 -3.38
N LEU A 53 -9.55 -9.90 -2.87
CA LEU A 53 -9.18 -8.54 -2.49
C LEU A 53 -9.10 -7.60 -3.70
N VAL A 54 -8.56 -8.07 -4.82
CA VAL A 54 -8.53 -7.30 -6.08
C VAL A 54 -9.95 -7.10 -6.62
N LEU A 55 -10.75 -8.17 -6.68
CA LEU A 55 -12.16 -8.09 -7.11
C LEU A 55 -12.99 -7.19 -6.17
N LEU A 56 -12.72 -7.23 -4.87
CA LEU A 56 -13.40 -6.39 -3.88
C LEU A 56 -13.11 -4.92 -4.16
N TYR A 57 -11.84 -4.55 -4.33
CA TYR A 57 -11.47 -3.19 -4.71
C TYR A 57 -12.16 -2.76 -6.00
N GLN A 58 -12.19 -3.60 -7.03
CA GLN A 58 -12.88 -3.29 -8.30
C GLN A 58 -14.39 -3.12 -8.14
N SER A 59 -15.00 -3.78 -7.16
CA SER A 59 -16.45 -3.68 -6.92
C SER A 59 -16.82 -2.44 -6.12
N ILE A 60 -16.02 -2.07 -5.11
CA ILE A 60 -16.35 -0.97 -4.19
C ILE A 60 -15.62 0.35 -4.51
N GLU A 61 -14.55 0.30 -5.31
CA GLU A 61 -13.68 1.42 -5.69
C GLU A 61 -13.19 2.28 -4.51
N ARG A 62 -12.95 1.64 -3.37
CA ARG A 62 -12.48 2.27 -2.12
C ARG A 62 -11.16 1.64 -1.66
N PRO A 63 -10.21 2.43 -1.14
CA PRO A 63 -8.94 1.92 -0.64
C PRO A 63 -9.10 0.86 0.44
N LEU A 64 -8.36 -0.24 0.32
CA LEU A 64 -8.35 -1.35 1.26
C LEU A 64 -7.06 -1.37 2.07
N VAL A 65 -7.17 -1.48 3.39
CA VAL A 65 -6.04 -1.80 4.28
C VAL A 65 -6.19 -3.25 4.73
N VAL A 66 -5.23 -4.08 4.33
CA VAL A 66 -5.25 -5.52 4.58
C VAL A 66 -4.22 -5.84 5.66
N VAL A 67 -4.71 -6.19 6.85
CA VAL A 67 -3.85 -6.57 7.97
C VAL A 67 -3.60 -8.08 7.95
N VAL A 68 -2.34 -8.48 8.02
CA VAL A 68 -1.92 -9.89 8.08
C VAL A 68 -1.08 -10.17 9.32
N ASP A 69 -0.86 -11.44 9.63
CA ASP A 69 -0.19 -11.86 10.85
C ASP A 69 1.29 -11.43 10.93
N GLY A 70 2.05 -11.60 9.85
CA GLY A 70 3.47 -11.25 9.84
C GLY A 70 4.02 -10.92 8.45
N ASN A 71 5.32 -10.58 8.42
CA ASN A 71 6.01 -10.11 7.21
C ASN A 71 5.94 -11.13 6.07
N ARG A 72 6.17 -12.40 6.38
CA ARG A 72 6.11 -13.48 5.38
C ARG A 72 4.73 -13.57 4.71
N GLN A 73 3.66 -13.45 5.49
CA GLN A 73 2.29 -13.46 4.92
C GLN A 73 2.04 -12.18 4.11
N ALA A 74 2.58 -11.04 4.54
CA ALA A 74 2.45 -9.77 3.82
C ALA A 74 3.14 -9.83 2.46
N GLU A 75 4.37 -10.35 2.39
CA GLU A 75 5.14 -10.53 1.16
C GLU A 75 4.43 -11.50 0.21
N THR A 76 4.08 -12.70 0.69
CA THR A 76 3.38 -13.71 -0.12
C THR A 76 2.06 -13.17 -0.67
N LEU A 77 1.29 -12.45 0.15
CA LEU A 77 0.02 -11.88 -0.29
C LEU A 77 0.23 -10.73 -1.27
N THR A 78 1.27 -9.91 -1.09
CA THR A 78 1.62 -8.80 -1.99
C THR A 78 1.99 -9.31 -3.37
N GLU A 79 2.79 -10.37 -3.46
CA GLU A 79 3.14 -11.01 -4.75
C GLU A 79 1.90 -11.54 -5.47
N LEU A 80 1.04 -12.27 -4.77
CA LEU A 80 -0.20 -12.81 -5.34
C LEU A 80 -1.15 -11.71 -5.78
N ILE A 81 -1.34 -10.67 -4.96
CA ILE A 81 -2.16 -9.51 -5.32
C ILE A 81 -1.58 -8.80 -6.53
N GLY A 82 -0.25 -8.65 -6.61
CA GLY A 82 0.43 -8.07 -7.76
C GLY A 82 0.15 -8.84 -9.06
N ALA A 83 0.20 -10.17 -9.01
CA ALA A 83 -0.12 -11.03 -10.14
C ALA A 83 -1.58 -10.86 -10.60
N PHE A 84 -2.55 -10.96 -9.68
CA PHE A 84 -3.96 -10.77 -10.02
C PHE A 84 -4.28 -9.35 -10.46
N TRP A 85 -3.61 -8.34 -9.89
CA TRP A 85 -3.74 -6.95 -10.31
C TRP A 85 -3.32 -6.76 -11.77
N GLN A 86 -2.20 -7.35 -12.18
CA GLN A 86 -1.76 -7.30 -13.58
C GLN A 86 -2.75 -7.98 -14.55
N ILE A 87 -3.41 -9.04 -14.11
CA ILE A 87 -4.40 -9.78 -14.91
C ILE A 87 -5.72 -9.00 -15.03
N LEU A 88 -6.24 -8.51 -13.90
CA LEU A 88 -7.59 -7.95 -13.77
C LEU A 88 -7.67 -6.44 -13.99
N ASN A 89 -6.57 -5.70 -13.79
CA ASN A 89 -6.63 -4.26 -13.91
C ASN A 89 -6.89 -3.83 -15.36
N LYS A 90 -7.96 -3.04 -15.55
CA LYS A 90 -8.37 -2.50 -16.85
C LYS A 90 -7.74 -1.13 -17.12
N ASN A 91 -7.35 -0.41 -16.06
CA ASN A 91 -6.89 0.97 -16.15
C ASN A 91 -5.40 1.09 -15.76
N SER A 92 -4.55 1.38 -16.74
CA SER A 92 -3.12 1.60 -16.53
C SER A 92 -2.79 2.79 -15.63
N GLN A 93 -3.74 3.70 -15.39
CA GLN A 93 -3.55 4.90 -14.56
C GLN A 93 -3.80 4.65 -13.06
N THR A 94 -4.46 3.55 -12.68
CA THR A 94 -4.69 3.24 -11.28
C THR A 94 -3.37 2.90 -10.59
N ALA A 95 -3.12 3.51 -9.42
CA ALA A 95 -1.95 3.19 -8.61
C ALA A 95 -1.89 1.69 -8.30
N LYS A 96 -0.69 1.14 -8.14
CA LYS A 96 -0.52 -0.28 -7.85
C LYS A 96 -0.76 -0.57 -6.36
N PRO A 97 -1.19 -1.79 -6.00
CA PRO A 97 -1.13 -2.28 -4.64
C PRO A 97 0.28 -2.15 -4.06
N GLN A 98 0.37 -1.93 -2.75
CA GLN A 98 1.65 -1.77 -2.07
C GLN A 98 1.67 -2.50 -0.73
N ILE A 99 2.87 -2.62 -0.17
CA ILE A 99 3.11 -3.14 1.18
C ILE A 99 3.60 -2.01 2.09
N LEU A 100 3.11 -1.97 3.33
CA LEU A 100 3.68 -1.20 4.43
C LEU A 100 4.34 -2.20 5.38
N PRO A 101 5.66 -2.44 5.27
CA PRO A 101 6.33 -3.50 6.01
C PRO A 101 6.52 -3.14 7.50
N ALA A 102 6.70 -4.14 8.37
CA ALA A 102 7.11 -3.91 9.76
C ALA A 102 8.55 -3.40 9.83
N LEU A 103 8.93 -2.85 10.98
CA LEU A 103 10.34 -2.57 11.28
C LEU A 103 11.08 -3.89 11.54
N ASP A 104 12.36 -3.91 11.19
CA ASP A 104 13.34 -4.97 11.49
C ASP A 104 13.92 -4.87 12.91
N VAL A 105 13.55 -3.81 13.62
CA VAL A 105 13.88 -3.57 15.02
C VAL A 105 12.63 -3.60 15.89
N ILE A 106 12.80 -4.05 17.12
CA ILE A 106 11.74 -4.02 18.12
C ILE A 106 11.67 -2.61 18.72
N PRO A 107 10.47 -2.06 19.00
CA PRO A 107 10.36 -0.82 19.76
C PRO A 107 11.21 -0.90 21.04
N SER A 108 11.92 0.19 21.40
CA SER A 108 12.84 0.29 22.54
C SER A 108 14.17 -0.48 22.47
N GLN A 109 14.52 -1.07 21.32
CA GLN A 109 15.81 -1.75 21.13
C GLN A 109 17.02 -0.79 20.95
N ASN A 110 16.81 0.53 20.94
CA ASN A 110 17.83 1.56 20.68
C ASN A 110 18.67 1.33 19.40
N LEU A 111 18.10 0.62 18.43
CA LEU A 111 18.67 0.41 17.11
C LEU A 111 17.83 1.16 16.09
N SER A 112 18.50 1.81 15.14
CA SER A 112 17.83 2.36 13.96
C SER A 112 17.44 1.22 13.02
N PRO A 113 16.24 1.26 12.42
CA PRO A 113 15.87 0.32 11.37
C PRO A 113 16.81 0.43 10.16
N HIS A 114 16.89 -0.62 9.36
CA HIS A 114 17.65 -0.57 8.10
C HIS A 114 17.14 0.56 7.19
N SER A 115 18.06 1.28 6.53
CA SER A 115 17.74 2.45 5.69
C SER A 115 16.78 2.11 4.55
N ASP A 116 17.02 1.00 3.85
CA ASP A 116 16.12 0.52 2.79
C ASP A 116 14.68 0.26 3.27
N LEU A 117 14.54 -0.33 4.46
CA LEU A 117 13.23 -0.60 5.05
C LEU A 117 12.53 0.69 5.47
N SER A 118 13.28 1.63 6.03
CA SER A 118 12.81 2.97 6.37
C SER A 118 12.35 3.72 5.12
N ALA A 119 13.10 3.65 4.03
CA ALA A 119 12.76 4.26 2.75
C ALA A 119 11.49 3.65 2.14
N GLN A 120 11.37 2.31 2.13
CA GLN A 120 10.15 1.63 1.67
C GLN A 120 8.92 2.06 2.47
N ARG A 121 9.03 2.17 3.79
CA ARG A 121 7.94 2.66 4.66
C ARG A 121 7.59 4.12 4.39
N ALA A 122 8.58 4.99 4.25
CA ALA A 122 8.38 6.40 3.95
C ALA A 122 7.60 6.58 2.64
N VAL A 123 8.01 5.85 1.58
CA VAL A 123 7.29 5.84 0.29
C VAL A 123 5.87 5.32 0.45
N ALA A 124 5.66 4.21 1.16
CA ALA A 124 4.33 3.63 1.35
C ALA A 124 3.37 4.60 2.07
N LEU A 125 3.83 5.23 3.16
CA LEU A 125 3.05 6.19 3.95
C LEU A 125 2.80 7.49 3.18
N TRP A 126 3.79 7.99 2.45
CA TRP A 126 3.63 9.14 1.55
C TRP A 126 2.57 8.86 0.49
N ARG A 127 2.60 7.68 -0.16
CA ARG A 127 1.58 7.27 -1.14
C ARG A 127 0.20 7.18 -0.50
N MET A 128 0.07 6.64 0.72
CA MET A 128 -1.21 6.64 1.44
C MET A 128 -1.71 8.06 1.76
N ALA A 129 -0.81 9.02 1.97
CA ALA A 129 -1.14 10.39 2.32
C ALA A 129 -1.49 11.28 1.11
N THR A 130 -0.92 10.99 -0.06
CA THR A 130 -1.00 11.82 -1.27
C THR A 130 -1.73 11.18 -2.44
N GLN A 131 -1.72 9.84 -2.53
CA GLN A 131 -2.22 9.09 -3.68
C GLN A 131 -3.44 8.24 -3.30
N HIS A 132 -4.22 7.86 -4.32
CA HIS A 132 -5.29 6.89 -4.17
C HIS A 132 -4.73 5.47 -4.35
N VAL A 133 -4.09 4.94 -3.29
CA VAL A 133 -3.57 3.58 -3.29
C VAL A 133 -4.72 2.58 -3.13
N PRO A 134 -4.91 1.62 -4.06
CA PRO A 134 -6.08 0.75 -4.05
C PRO A 134 -6.08 -0.25 -2.89
N ILE A 135 -4.92 -0.87 -2.64
CA ILE A 135 -4.76 -1.92 -1.62
C ILE A 135 -3.39 -1.71 -0.96
N THR A 136 -3.39 -1.58 0.37
CA THR A 136 -2.17 -1.58 1.18
C THR A 136 -2.17 -2.80 2.08
N ILE A 137 -1.17 -3.67 1.91
CA ILE A 137 -0.97 -4.84 2.77
C ILE A 137 -0.03 -4.44 3.90
N THR A 138 -0.36 -4.78 5.13
CA THR A 138 0.48 -4.45 6.29
C THR A 138 0.44 -5.57 7.34
N PRO A 139 1.58 -6.03 7.86
CA PRO A 139 1.60 -6.97 8.97
C PRO A 139 1.11 -6.28 10.25
N VAL A 140 0.57 -7.07 11.20
CA VAL A 140 0.00 -6.54 12.46
C VAL A 140 0.99 -5.68 13.22
N ALA A 141 2.27 -6.08 13.25
CA ALA A 141 3.34 -5.33 13.89
C ALA A 141 3.49 -3.91 13.31
N ALA A 142 3.35 -3.75 11.98
CA ALA A 142 3.40 -2.44 11.34
C ALA A 142 2.14 -1.62 11.59
N ALA A 143 0.97 -2.26 11.59
CA ALA A 143 -0.32 -1.60 11.80
C ALA A 143 -0.49 -1.02 13.20
N LEU A 144 0.16 -1.63 14.20
CA LEU A 144 0.12 -1.18 15.59
C LEU A 144 1.10 -0.03 15.89
N LEU A 145 2.03 0.27 14.98
CA LEU A 145 2.96 1.39 15.17
C LEU A 145 2.22 2.72 15.07
N ARG A 146 2.53 3.61 16.00
CA ARG A 146 2.11 5.01 15.89
C ARG A 146 2.87 5.63 14.71
N VAL A 147 2.11 6.29 13.84
CA VAL A 147 2.62 7.03 12.69
C VAL A 147 2.19 8.48 12.81
N GLU A 148 2.88 9.36 12.09
CA GLU A 148 2.57 10.78 12.07
C GLU A 148 1.28 11.08 11.31
N SER A 149 0.83 12.34 11.41
CA SER A 149 -0.34 12.80 10.67
C SER A 149 -0.16 12.69 9.16
N ARG A 150 -1.28 12.68 8.42
CA ARG A 150 -1.27 12.72 6.95
C ARG A 150 -0.44 13.89 6.42
N ASP A 151 -0.56 15.06 7.04
CA ASP A 151 0.11 16.26 6.56
C ASP A 151 1.61 16.21 6.77
N PHE A 152 2.09 15.56 7.83
CA PHE A 152 3.53 15.30 8.00
C PHE A 152 4.11 14.60 6.76
N TYR A 153 3.52 13.46 6.35
CA TYR A 153 4.02 12.71 5.21
C TYR A 153 3.93 13.48 3.89
N ARG A 154 2.91 14.34 3.71
CA ARG A 154 2.77 15.16 2.49
C ARG A 154 3.93 16.12 2.27
N HIS A 155 4.50 16.66 3.35
CA HIS A 155 5.57 17.66 3.28
C HIS A 155 6.98 17.04 3.13
N LEU A 156 7.12 15.72 3.19
CA LEU A 156 8.43 15.05 3.07
C LEU A 156 8.92 14.90 1.64
N ALA A 157 8.04 15.05 0.64
CA ALA A 157 8.38 14.77 -0.75
C ALA A 157 8.69 16.05 -1.52
N LEU A 158 9.88 16.09 -2.12
CA LEU A 158 10.26 17.05 -3.15
C LEU A 158 10.13 16.39 -4.52
N THR A 159 9.35 16.98 -5.43
CA THR A 159 9.23 16.52 -6.82
C THR A 159 10.08 17.39 -7.71
N LEU A 160 11.08 16.80 -8.36
CA LEU A 160 11.94 17.45 -9.35
C LEU A 160 11.73 16.82 -10.72
N ARG A 161 11.66 17.63 -11.76
CA ARG A 161 11.51 17.20 -13.17
C ARG A 161 12.59 17.85 -14.03
N THR A 162 12.92 17.17 -15.13
CA THR A 162 13.84 17.74 -16.13
C THR A 162 13.27 19.05 -16.67
N GLY A 163 14.04 20.14 -16.54
CA GLY A 163 13.64 21.49 -16.94
C GLY A 163 13.14 22.37 -15.79
N ASP A 164 13.02 21.84 -14.57
CA ASP A 164 12.72 22.66 -13.39
C ASP A 164 13.94 23.54 -13.02
N GLU A 165 13.71 24.83 -12.83
CA GLU A 165 14.71 25.76 -12.27
C GLU A 165 14.51 25.86 -10.76
N VAL A 166 15.38 25.22 -9.99
CA VAL A 166 15.34 25.21 -8.52
C VAL A 166 16.72 25.56 -7.99
N ALA A 167 16.80 26.45 -7.00
CA ALA A 167 18.06 26.78 -6.33
C ALA A 167 18.60 25.55 -5.59
N LEU A 168 19.87 25.22 -5.80
CA LEU A 168 20.51 24.05 -5.20
C LEU A 168 20.48 24.15 -3.65
N GLU A 169 20.67 25.35 -3.13
CA GLU A 169 20.66 25.65 -1.70
C GLU A 169 19.32 25.29 -1.04
N ASP A 170 18.21 25.53 -1.73
CA ASP A 170 16.87 25.20 -1.25
C ASP A 170 16.64 23.69 -1.21
N VAL A 171 17.12 22.97 -2.25
CA VAL A 171 17.08 21.50 -2.29
C VAL A 171 17.92 20.93 -1.14
N MET A 172 19.15 21.41 -0.96
CA MET A 172 20.03 20.96 0.13
C MET A 172 19.47 21.30 1.51
N ALA A 173 18.79 22.45 1.67
CA ALA A 173 18.14 22.82 2.93
C ALA A 173 16.95 21.90 3.22
N HIS A 174 16.14 21.59 2.22
CA HIS A 174 15.03 20.65 2.35
C HIS A 174 15.52 19.25 2.73
N LEU A 175 16.50 18.70 2.01
CA LEU A 175 17.07 17.38 2.29
C LEU A 175 17.60 17.26 3.73
N ARG A 176 18.32 18.27 4.22
CA ARG A 176 18.76 18.33 5.63
C ARG A 176 17.59 18.38 6.60
N SER A 177 16.54 19.15 6.29
CA SER A 177 15.36 19.28 7.15
C SER A 177 14.59 17.97 7.34
N ILE A 178 14.65 17.07 6.35
CA ILE A 178 14.00 15.75 6.40
C ILE A 178 14.96 14.62 6.82
N GLY A 179 16.19 14.96 7.23
CA GLY A 179 17.14 14.03 7.83
C GLY A 179 18.12 13.36 6.86
N PHE A 180 18.29 13.86 5.63
CA PHE A 180 19.35 13.37 4.75
C PHE A 180 20.72 13.89 5.19
N GLU A 181 21.75 13.06 5.00
CA GLU A 181 23.13 13.33 5.37
C GLU A 181 23.97 13.69 4.14
N ARG A 182 24.87 14.67 4.27
CA ARG A 182 25.75 15.06 3.16
C ARG A 182 26.93 14.11 3.07
N ARG A 183 27.19 13.52 1.90
CA ARG A 183 28.24 12.51 1.69
C ARG A 183 28.86 12.61 0.29
N ASP A 184 30.17 12.36 0.21
CA ASP A 184 30.91 12.34 -1.05
C ASP A 184 31.96 11.20 -1.03
N PRO A 185 31.80 10.13 -1.83
CA PRO A 185 30.65 9.85 -2.70
C PRO A 185 29.38 9.45 -1.92
N VAL A 186 28.23 9.50 -2.60
CA VAL A 186 26.94 8.97 -2.11
C VAL A 186 26.94 7.45 -2.30
N ASP A 187 26.77 6.72 -1.20
CA ASP A 187 26.80 5.25 -1.16
C ASP A 187 25.43 4.66 -0.81
N MET A 188 24.65 5.31 0.06
CA MET A 188 23.47 4.73 0.70
C MET A 188 22.19 5.60 0.57
N VAL A 189 21.02 4.97 0.75
CA VAL A 189 19.75 5.70 0.84
C VAL A 189 19.74 6.60 2.07
N GLY A 190 19.41 7.87 1.87
CA GLY A 190 19.44 8.91 2.92
C GLY A 190 20.66 9.84 2.82
N GLU A 191 21.53 9.63 1.85
CA GLU A 191 22.68 10.50 1.57
C GLU A 191 22.42 11.40 0.34
N TYR A 192 23.09 12.57 0.28
CA TYR A 192 23.06 13.50 -0.85
C TYR A 192 24.37 14.28 -1.04
#